data_AF-A0A833FJA3-F1
#
_entry.id   AF-A0A833FJA3-F1
#
_cell.length_a   1.000
_cell.length_b   1.000
_cell.length_c   1.000
_cell.angle_alpha   90.00
_cell.angle_beta   90.00
_cell.angle_gamma   90.00
#
_symmetry.space_group_name_H-M   'P 1'
#
loop_
_entity.id
_entity.type
_entity.pdbx_description
1 polymer ?
#
loop_
_entity_poly.entity_id
_entity_poly.type
_entity_poly.pdbx_seq_one_letter_code
_entity_poly.pdbx_strand_id
1 'polypeptide(L)'
;MTMNREEIRKAVADAVVSFARSEAEAAIKSIDLDDVQKMVEAQMKNLTDPLEAEIQTTTSWWVKIRNRLYITLMQQAVKAIVADVKQKIA
;
A
#
# COMPACT_ATOMS: atom_id res chain seq x y z
N MET A 1 -30.36 2.64 -39.09
CA MET A 1 -29.72 3.86 -38.56
C MET A 1 -28.23 3.67 -38.60
N THR A 2 -27.51 4.48 -39.37
CA THR A 2 -26.04 4.53 -39.38
C THR A 2 -25.59 5.42 -38.22
N MET A 3 -24.62 4.96 -37.42
CA MET A 3 -24.08 5.77 -36.32
C MET A 3 -23.50 7.06 -36.85
N ASN A 4 -23.83 8.16 -36.19
CA ASN A 4 -23.30 9.49 -36.53
C ASN A 4 -21.88 9.68 -35.95
N ARG A 5 -21.22 10.76 -36.36
CA ARG A 5 -19.83 11.05 -35.97
C ARG A 5 -19.63 11.19 -34.45
N GLU A 6 -20.61 11.72 -33.74
CA GLU A 6 -20.55 11.88 -32.27
C GLU A 6 -20.72 10.54 -31.56
N GLU A 7 -21.63 9.69 -32.03
CA GLU A 7 -21.81 8.33 -31.53
C GLU A 7 -20.54 7.49 -31.72
N ILE A 8 -19.85 7.65 -32.86
CA ILE A 8 -18.55 7.01 -33.11
C ILE A 8 -17.48 7.54 -32.13
N ARG A 9 -17.38 8.87 -31.94
CA ARG A 9 -16.42 9.45 -30.99
C ARG A 9 -16.66 8.95 -29.56
N LYS A 10 -17.91 8.87 -29.13
CA LYS A 10 -18.27 8.37 -27.80
C LYS A 10 -17.91 6.90 -27.64
N ALA A 11 -18.26 6.06 -28.62
CA ALA A 11 -17.92 4.64 -28.60
C ALA A 11 -16.39 4.40 -28.54
N VAL A 12 -15.61 5.22 -29.26
CA VAL A 12 -14.15 5.17 -29.20
C VAL A 12 -13.63 5.61 -27.83
N ALA A 13 -14.15 6.69 -27.25
CA ALA A 13 -13.75 7.14 -25.92
C ALA A 13 -14.06 6.09 -24.85
N ASP A 14 -15.26 5.49 -24.89
CA ASP A 14 -15.69 4.45 -23.96
C ASP A 14 -14.79 3.19 -24.08
N ALA A 15 -14.41 2.81 -25.31
CA ALA A 15 -13.50 1.71 -25.56
C ALA A 15 -12.08 1.98 -25.03
N VAL A 16 -11.57 3.20 -25.17
CA VAL A 16 -10.26 3.57 -24.63
C VAL A 16 -10.28 3.58 -23.10
N VAL A 17 -11.35 4.09 -22.49
CA VAL A 17 -11.50 4.11 -21.03
C VAL A 17 -11.61 2.68 -20.48
N SER A 18 -12.39 1.81 -21.13
CA SER A 18 -12.52 0.42 -20.70
C SER A 18 -11.21 -0.36 -20.84
N PHE A 19 -10.46 -0.12 -21.93
CA PHE A 19 -9.13 -0.69 -22.12
C PHE A 19 -8.14 -0.22 -21.04
N ALA A 20 -8.05 1.09 -20.80
CA ALA A 20 -7.17 1.65 -19.77
C ALA A 20 -7.50 1.11 -18.38
N ARG A 21 -8.80 0.91 -18.08
CA ARG A 21 -9.24 0.28 -16.82
C ARG A 21 -8.79 -1.18 -16.74
N SER A 22 -8.95 -1.95 -17.81
CA SER A 22 -8.54 -3.37 -17.86
C SER A 22 -7.03 -3.52 -17.65
N GLU A 23 -6.22 -2.69 -18.30
CA GLU A 23 -4.76 -2.68 -18.14
C GLU A 23 -4.35 -2.29 -16.71
N ALA A 24 -5.01 -1.28 -16.12
CA ALA A 24 -4.76 -0.89 -14.74
C ALA A 24 -5.14 -2.00 -13.75
N GLU A 25 -6.28 -2.67 -13.94
CA GLU A 25 -6.70 -3.81 -13.11
C GLU A 25 -5.72 -4.99 -13.23
N ALA A 26 -5.23 -5.28 -14.44
CA ALA A 26 -4.22 -6.33 -14.66
C ALA A 26 -2.89 -5.98 -13.99
N ALA A 27 -2.43 -4.73 -14.11
CA ALA A 27 -1.23 -4.25 -13.45
C ALA A 27 -1.35 -4.33 -11.92
N ILE A 28 -2.49 -3.92 -11.34
CA ILE A 28 -2.75 -4.02 -9.90
C ILE A 28 -2.78 -5.49 -9.44
N LYS A 29 -3.41 -6.39 -10.19
CA LYS A 29 -3.43 -7.84 -9.89
C LYS A 29 -2.07 -8.51 -10.07
N SER A 30 -1.19 -7.93 -10.89
CA SER A 30 0.19 -8.41 -11.08
C SER A 30 1.14 -7.97 -9.96
N ILE A 31 0.72 -7.04 -9.10
CA ILE A 31 1.49 -6.69 -7.90
C ILE A 31 1.52 -7.91 -7.00
N ASP A 32 2.72 -8.44 -6.76
CA ASP A 32 2.91 -9.49 -5.78
C ASP A 32 2.49 -8.96 -4.40
N LEU A 33 1.52 -9.61 -3.78
CA LEU A 33 1.02 -9.27 -2.46
C LEU A 33 2.15 -9.33 -1.40
N ASP A 34 3.21 -10.09 -1.67
CA ASP A 34 4.41 -10.12 -0.81
C ASP A 34 5.32 -8.91 -1.05
N ASP A 35 5.29 -8.29 -2.23
CA ASP A 35 5.98 -7.03 -2.49
C ASP A 35 5.27 -5.85 -1.80
N VAL A 36 3.93 -5.88 -1.70
CA VAL A 36 3.16 -4.91 -0.89
C VAL A 36 3.63 -4.94 0.56
N GLN A 37 3.82 -6.15 1.12
CA GLN A 37 4.31 -6.30 2.49
C GLN A 37 5.71 -5.69 2.65
N LYS A 38 6.65 -6.01 1.75
CA LYS A 38 8.02 -5.47 1.79
C LYS A 38 8.03 -3.94 1.68
N MET A 39 7.18 -3.36 0.83
CA MET A 39 7.08 -1.90 0.66
C MET A 39 6.61 -1.22 1.95
N VAL A 40 5.57 -1.76 2.59
CA VAL A 40 5.07 -1.21 3.85
C VAL A 40 6.10 -1.37 4.96
N GLU A 41 6.73 -2.54 5.08
CA GLU A 41 7.80 -2.78 6.06
C GLU A 41 9.00 -1.83 5.87
N ALA A 42 9.41 -1.58 4.63
CA ALA A 42 10.51 -0.66 4.32
C ALA A 42 10.20 0.78 4.74
N GLN A 43 8.98 1.27 4.51
CA GLN A 43 8.57 2.60 4.96
C GLN A 43 8.52 2.69 6.48
N MET A 44 8.08 1.61 7.13
CA MET A 44 7.95 1.55 8.58
C MET A 44 9.30 1.51 9.29
N LYS A 45 10.32 0.97 8.62
CA LYS A 45 11.68 0.99 9.11
C LYS A 45 12.19 2.42 9.38
N ASN A 46 11.80 3.39 8.56
CA ASN A 46 12.13 4.81 8.77
C ASN A 46 11.55 5.38 10.08
N LEU A 47 10.47 4.77 10.59
CA LEU A 47 9.82 5.15 11.85
C LEU A 47 10.34 4.34 13.04
N THR A 48 10.68 3.06 12.84
CA THR A 48 11.15 2.18 13.92
C THR A 48 12.63 2.33 14.22
N ASP A 49 13.48 2.56 13.21
CA ASP A 49 14.94 2.64 13.38
C ASP A 49 15.38 3.71 14.39
N PRO A 50 14.81 4.94 14.39
CA PRO A 50 15.14 5.94 15.41
C PRO A 50 14.74 5.50 16.83
N LEU A 51 13.61 4.81 16.97
CA LEU A 51 13.13 4.32 18.26
C LEU A 51 14.01 3.19 18.79
N GLU A 52 14.45 2.31 17.90
CA GLU A 52 15.38 1.21 18.19
C GLU A 52 16.74 1.76 18.61
N ALA A 53 17.26 2.78 17.89
CA ALA A 53 18.48 3.48 18.26
C ALA A 53 18.37 4.16 19.63
N GLU A 54 17.25 4.82 19.93
CA GLU A 54 17.01 5.44 21.24
C GLU A 54 16.92 4.37 22.34
N ILE A 55 16.31 3.21 22.10
CA ILE A 55 16.27 2.09 23.07
C ILE A 55 17.70 1.62 23.42
N GLN A 56 18.59 1.52 22.44
CA GLN A 56 19.95 1.03 22.64
C GLN A 56 20.86 2.06 23.32
N THR A 57 20.64 3.35 23.06
CA THR A 57 21.53 4.42 23.51
C THR A 57 21.08 5.07 24.82
N THR A 58 19.78 5.02 25.15
CA THR A 58 19.26 5.66 26.36
C THR A 58 19.54 4.87 27.64
N THR A 59 19.73 5.57 28.76
CA THR A 59 19.76 4.99 30.11
C THR A 59 18.38 4.96 30.77
N SER A 60 17.40 5.70 30.24
CA SER A 60 16.06 5.81 30.83
C SER A 60 15.22 4.57 30.59
N TRP A 61 14.75 3.95 31.68
CA TRP A 61 13.90 2.76 31.61
C TRP A 61 12.52 3.04 30.98
N TRP A 62 11.90 4.18 31.32
CA TRP A 62 10.60 4.57 30.74
C TRP A 62 10.69 4.77 29.23
N VAL A 63 11.77 5.40 28.74
CA VAL A 63 12.00 5.58 27.30
C VAL A 63 12.09 4.25 26.58
N LYS A 64 12.83 3.27 27.15
CA LYS A 64 12.92 1.92 26.59
C LYS A 64 11.56 1.24 26.50
N ILE A 65 10.74 1.33 27.55
CA ILE A 65 9.39 0.74 27.57
C ILE A 65 8.51 1.38 26.51
N ARG A 66 8.43 2.73 26.51
CA ARG A 66 7.59 3.49 25.59
C ARG A 66 7.93 3.17 24.14
N ASN A 67 9.22 3.18 23.79
CA ASN A 67 9.64 2.95 22.42
C ASN A 67 9.38 1.51 21.96
N ARG A 68 9.55 0.51 22.82
CA ARG A 68 9.18 -0.89 22.52
C ARG A 68 7.67 -1.04 22.28
N LEU A 69 6.85 -0.32 23.05
CA LEU A 69 5.41 -0.30 22.86
C LEU A 69 5.06 0.30 21.49
N TYR A 70 5.66 1.43 21.13
CA TYR A 70 5.44 2.07 19.82
C TYR A 70 5.83 1.15 18.66
N ILE A 71 7.00 0.50 18.72
CA ILE A 71 7.45 -0.45 17.69
C ILE A 71 6.44 -1.60 17.56
N THR A 72 5.98 -2.16 18.69
CA THR A 72 5.03 -3.29 18.67
C THR A 72 3.68 -2.90 18.06
N LEU A 73 3.14 -1.74 18.46
CA LEU A 73 1.88 -1.23 17.90
C LEU A 73 1.99 -0.96 16.41
N MET A 74 3.10 -0.36 15.97
CA MET A 74 3.38 -0.13 14.57
C MET A 74 3.47 -1.43 13.76
N GLN A 75 4.15 -2.45 14.26
CA GLN A 75 4.22 -3.76 13.61
C GLN A 75 2.84 -4.43 13.48
N GLN A 76 1.97 -4.28 14.48
CA GLN A 76 0.58 -4.77 14.40
C GLN A 76 -0.23 -4.00 13.36
N ALA A 77 -0.11 -2.67 13.32
CA ALA A 77 -0.78 -1.84 12.34
C ALA A 77 -0.37 -2.21 10.90
N VAL A 78 0.92 -2.48 10.66
CA VAL A 78 1.42 -2.94 9.35
C VAL A 78 0.75 -4.22 8.90
N LYS A 79 0.67 -5.22 9.78
CA LYS A 79 0.01 -6.50 9.46
C LYS A 79 -1.45 -6.29 9.09
N ALA A 80 -2.15 -5.41 9.80
CA ALA A 80 -3.54 -5.08 9.51
C ALA A 80 -3.69 -4.35 8.17
N ILE A 81 -2.83 -3.37 7.88
CA ILE A 81 -2.82 -2.63 6.60
C ILE A 81 -2.54 -3.58 5.43
N VAL A 82 -1.51 -4.43 5.55
CA VAL A 82 -1.19 -5.40 4.50
C VAL A 82 -2.36 -6.35 4.28
N ALA A 83 -3.00 -6.86 5.33
CA ALA A 83 -4.18 -7.70 5.19
C ALA A 83 -5.35 -6.99 4.49
N ASP A 84 -5.65 -5.75 4.86
CA ASP A 84 -6.70 -4.94 4.21
C ASP A 84 -6.39 -4.66 2.73
N VAL A 85 -5.14 -4.32 2.40
CA VAL A 85 -4.71 -4.11 1.01
C VAL A 85 -4.79 -5.40 0.21
N LYS A 86 -4.32 -6.54 0.74
CA LYS A 86 -4.45 -7.86 0.10
C LYS A 86 -5.92 -8.19 -0.17
N GLN A 87 -6.82 -7.92 0.77
CA GLN A 87 -8.26 -8.16 0.62
C GLN A 87 -8.91 -7.27 -0.44
N LYS A 88 -8.46 -6.02 -0.60
CA LYS A 88 -9.03 -5.07 -1.58
C LYS A 88 -8.51 -5.27 -3.01
N ILE A 89 -7.35 -5.90 -3.14
CA ILE A 89 -6.73 -6.22 -4.45
C ILE A 89 -7.20 -7.58 -4.99
N ALA A 90 -7.47 -8.54 -4.10
CA ALA A 90 -8.03 -9.86 -4.44
C ALA A 90 -9.48 -9.77 -4.93
#